data_AF-A0A7S0L322-F1
#
_entry.id   AF-A0A7S0L322-F1
#
_cell.length_a   1.000
_cell.length_b   1.000
_cell.length_c   1.000
_cell.angle_alpha   90.00
_cell.angle_beta   90.00
_cell.angle_gamma   90.00
#
_symmetry.space_group_name_H-M   'P 1'
#
loop_
_entity.id
_entity.type
_entity.pdbx_description
1 polymer ?
#
loop_
_entity_poly.entity_id
_entity_poly.type
_entity_poly.pdbx_seq_one_letter_code
_entity_poly.pdbx_strand_id
1 'polypeptide(L)'
;DDRAFAISQEEMPADADQLERIRLTRSKLEKWVIEPFFNKVVLGCFVRIGIGTADGRPIYRVAEVVGVKDIGRHYQLGERMTTKRLDLKIGESTKSFQMAFVSNQNFEHSELDKYERVLRDLNLKGKTQRCIDQKVMELKSYKQYEYTDEEVTRLVEDQKKSLVVQRGSLATRRIRM
;
A
#
# COMPACT_ATOMS: atom_id res chain seq x y z
N ASP A 1 19.66 -1.41 34.46
CA ASP A 1 18.37 -0.73 34.22
C ASP A 1 18.09 -0.54 32.72
N ASP A 2 18.76 -1.31 31.85
CA ASP A 2 18.75 -1.08 30.40
C ASP A 2 17.48 -1.57 29.70
N ARG A 3 16.81 -2.55 30.31
CA ARG A 3 15.55 -3.11 29.79
C ARG A 3 14.38 -2.12 29.91
N ALA A 4 14.35 -1.32 30.98
CA ALA A 4 13.32 -0.28 31.16
C ALA A 4 13.49 0.87 30.16
N PHE A 5 14.74 1.23 29.85
CA PHE A 5 15.06 2.24 28.82
C PHE A 5 14.70 1.77 27.41
N ALA A 6 14.95 0.49 27.07
CA ALA A 6 14.55 -0.05 25.76
C ALA A 6 13.02 -0.09 25.58
N ILE A 7 12.26 -0.48 26.61
CA ILE A 7 10.79 -0.51 26.57
C ILE A 7 10.22 0.91 26.38
N SER A 8 10.81 1.93 27.00
CA SER A 8 10.31 3.30 26.83
C SER A 8 10.55 3.86 25.43
N GLN A 9 11.64 3.47 24.76
CA GLN A 9 11.91 3.83 23.36
C GLN A 9 10.94 3.15 22.39
N GLU A 10 10.62 1.87 22.61
CA GLU A 10 9.70 1.10 21.76
C GLU A 10 8.26 1.65 21.71
N GLU A 11 7.83 2.32 22.78
CA GLU A 11 6.51 2.95 22.90
C GLU A 11 6.48 4.39 22.36
N MET A 12 7.62 4.95 21.94
CA MET A 12 7.66 6.26 21.30
C MET A 12 7.08 6.21 19.88
N PRO A 13 6.51 7.33 19.39
CA PRO A 13 6.12 7.46 17.98
C PRO A 13 7.30 7.15 17.06
N ALA A 14 7.01 6.42 15.99
CA ALA A 14 7.99 6.06 14.99
C ALA A 14 8.48 7.29 14.22
N ASP A 15 9.78 7.33 13.94
CA ASP A 15 10.38 8.37 13.12
C ASP A 15 10.16 8.14 11.61
N ALA A 16 10.61 9.10 10.81
CA ALA A 16 10.53 9.06 9.35
C ALA A 16 11.18 7.82 8.73
N ASP A 17 12.37 7.46 9.20
CA ASP A 17 13.14 6.33 8.66
C ASP A 17 12.45 5.00 9.00
N GLN A 18 11.82 4.93 10.18
CA GLN A 18 11.02 3.79 10.60
C GLN A 18 9.77 3.63 9.74
N LEU A 19 9.04 4.71 9.44
CA LEU A 19 7.88 4.67 8.54
C LEU A 19 8.27 4.20 7.13
N GLU A 20 9.44 4.60 6.65
CA GLU A 20 9.97 4.22 5.34
C GLU A 20 10.19 2.69 5.23
N ARG A 21 10.57 2.01 6.34
CA ARG A 21 10.78 0.55 6.37
C ARG A 21 9.52 -0.26 6.05
N ILE A 22 8.34 0.30 6.32
CA ILE A 22 7.04 -0.31 6.03
C ILE A 22 6.29 0.40 4.91
N ARG A 23 6.98 1.27 4.14
CA ARG A 23 6.40 1.90 2.96
C ARG A 23 6.25 0.88 1.82
N LEU A 24 5.08 0.88 1.19
CA LEU A 24 4.81 0.11 -0.01
C LEU A 24 4.95 1.00 -1.25
N THR A 25 5.77 0.53 -2.19
CA THR A 25 5.91 1.13 -3.52
C THR A 25 4.79 0.63 -4.43
N ARG A 26 4.46 1.41 -5.48
CA ARG A 26 3.52 0.96 -6.52
C ARG A 26 3.96 -0.35 -7.17
N SER A 27 5.26 -0.50 -7.45
CA SER A 27 5.79 -1.74 -8.04
C SER A 27 5.68 -2.95 -7.11
N LYS A 28 5.72 -2.75 -5.78
CA LYS A 28 5.48 -3.84 -4.81
C LYS A 28 4.00 -4.20 -4.74
N LEU A 29 3.12 -3.21 -4.74
CA LEU A 29 1.67 -3.41 -4.81
C LEU A 29 1.27 -4.15 -6.09
N GLU A 30 1.85 -3.78 -7.23
CA GLU A 30 1.62 -4.45 -8.52
C GLU A 30 2.01 -5.93 -8.48
N LYS A 31 3.13 -6.27 -7.84
CA LYS A 31 3.52 -7.68 -7.68
C LYS A 31 2.56 -8.44 -6.78
N TRP A 32 2.16 -7.82 -5.66
CA TRP A 32 1.39 -8.48 -4.63
C TRP A 32 -0.12 -8.47 -4.85
N VAL A 33 -0.68 -7.66 -5.76
CA VAL A 33 -2.13 -7.47 -5.90
C VAL A 33 -2.93 -8.75 -6.20
N ILE A 34 -2.27 -9.76 -6.77
CA ILE A 34 -2.85 -11.06 -7.08
C ILE A 34 -2.64 -12.09 -5.98
N GLU A 35 -1.77 -11.81 -5.01
CA GLU A 35 -1.39 -12.75 -3.97
C GLU A 35 -2.54 -12.95 -2.97
N PRO A 36 -2.76 -14.19 -2.49
CA PRO A 36 -3.87 -14.48 -1.58
C PRO A 36 -3.75 -13.72 -0.25
N PHE A 37 -2.53 -13.45 0.19
CA PHE A 37 -2.24 -12.70 1.41
C PHE A 37 -2.34 -11.17 1.24
N PHE A 38 -2.55 -10.66 0.02
CA PHE A 38 -2.48 -9.22 -0.30
C PHE A 38 -3.30 -8.36 0.67
N ASN A 39 -4.57 -8.71 0.86
CA ASN A 39 -5.49 -7.93 1.69
C ASN A 39 -5.06 -7.86 3.16
N LYS A 40 -4.30 -8.84 3.65
CA LYS A 40 -3.80 -8.87 5.04
C LYS A 40 -2.48 -8.13 5.15
N VAL A 41 -1.52 -8.46 4.29
CA VAL A 41 -0.14 -7.97 4.40
C VAL A 41 -0.05 -6.44 4.28
N VAL A 42 -0.90 -5.82 3.45
CA VAL A 42 -0.82 -4.37 3.22
C VAL A 42 -1.39 -3.53 4.36
N LEU A 43 -2.23 -4.10 5.24
CA LEU A 43 -2.84 -3.36 6.33
C LEU A 43 -1.80 -2.90 7.34
N GLY A 44 -1.91 -1.65 7.78
CA GLY A 44 -0.95 -1.02 8.68
C GLY A 44 0.39 -0.64 8.03
N CYS A 45 0.58 -0.93 6.73
CA CYS A 45 1.69 -0.35 5.96
C CYS A 45 1.41 1.10 5.58
N PHE A 46 2.44 1.81 5.15
CA PHE A 46 2.31 3.19 4.67
C PHE A 46 2.53 3.29 3.17
N VAL A 47 1.94 4.31 2.55
CA VAL A 47 2.15 4.63 1.13
C VAL A 47 2.36 6.12 0.94
N ARG A 48 3.16 6.47 -0.07
CA ARG A 48 3.24 7.84 -0.60
C ARG A 48 2.19 7.99 -1.69
N ILE A 49 1.06 8.63 -1.38
CA ILE A 49 -0.08 8.73 -2.29
C ILE A 49 -0.16 10.11 -2.93
N GLY A 50 -0.29 10.15 -4.26
CA GLY A 50 -0.60 11.37 -4.99
C GLY A 50 -2.07 11.77 -4.80
N ILE A 51 -2.33 12.95 -4.25
CA ILE A 51 -3.68 13.43 -3.92
C ILE A 51 -4.21 14.50 -4.89
N GLY A 52 -3.43 14.84 -5.92
CA GLY A 52 -3.79 15.86 -6.91
C GLY A 52 -2.59 16.71 -7.30
N THR A 53 -2.86 17.91 -7.80
CA THR A 53 -1.84 18.90 -8.18
C THR A 53 -2.15 20.25 -7.55
N ALA A 54 -1.12 21.01 -7.19
CA ALA A 54 -1.21 22.43 -6.83
C ALA A 54 -0.14 23.18 -7.60
N ASP A 55 -0.51 24.31 -8.22
CA ASP A 55 0.40 25.13 -9.03
C ASP A 55 1.16 24.32 -10.09
N GLY A 56 0.46 23.35 -10.70
CA GLY A 56 1.01 22.43 -11.70
C GLY A 56 1.95 21.35 -11.15
N ARG A 57 2.19 21.30 -9.84
CA ARG A 57 3.06 20.30 -9.20
C ARG A 57 2.25 19.21 -8.51
N PRO A 58 2.62 17.92 -8.65
CA PRO A 58 1.93 16.84 -7.96
C PRO A 58 2.10 16.96 -6.44
N ILE A 59 1.01 16.78 -5.71
CA ILE A 59 1.02 16.78 -4.24
C ILE A 59 0.92 15.36 -3.74
N TYR A 60 1.84 15.02 -2.84
CA TYR A 60 1.87 13.74 -2.16
C TYR A 60 1.60 13.88 -0.66
N ARG A 61 1.14 12.77 -0.07
CA ARG A 61 0.94 12.61 1.37
C ARG A 61 1.40 11.24 1.83
N VAL A 62 1.83 11.19 3.08
CA VAL A 62 2.02 9.95 3.84
C VAL A 62 0.65 9.46 4.28
N ALA A 63 0.29 8.22 3.97
CA ALA A 63 -1.00 7.65 4.35
C ALA A 63 -0.85 6.22 4.85
N GLU A 64 -1.61 5.88 5.89
CA GLU A 64 -1.70 4.51 6.40
C GLU A 64 -2.74 3.72 5.61
N VAL A 65 -2.41 2.49 5.23
CA VAL A 65 -3.36 1.57 4.62
C VAL A 65 -4.22 0.93 5.72
N VAL A 66 -5.51 1.28 5.75
CA VAL A 66 -6.47 0.77 6.76
C VAL A 66 -7.44 -0.26 6.18
N GLY A 67 -7.46 -0.44 4.86
CA GLY A 67 -8.33 -1.41 4.21
C GLY A 67 -8.01 -1.63 2.74
N VAL A 68 -8.58 -2.68 2.18
CA VAL A 68 -8.62 -2.94 0.74
C VAL A 68 -10.07 -3.11 0.32
N LYS A 69 -10.50 -2.37 -0.70
CA LYS A 69 -11.86 -2.45 -1.28
C LYS A 69 -11.81 -2.94 -2.70
N ASP A 70 -12.84 -3.68 -3.11
CA ASP A 70 -13.07 -4.07 -4.50
C ASP A 70 -14.37 -3.42 -4.98
N ILE A 71 -14.28 -2.55 -5.99
CA ILE A 71 -15.41 -1.76 -6.49
C ILE A 71 -15.85 -2.27 -7.88
N GLY A 72 -15.24 -3.35 -8.40
CA GLY A 72 -15.58 -3.92 -9.72
C GLY A 72 -15.21 -3.06 -10.94
N ARG A 73 -14.67 -1.84 -10.73
CA ARG A 73 -14.16 -0.98 -11.82
C ARG A 73 -12.67 -1.23 -12.03
N HIS A 74 -12.35 -1.91 -13.13
CA HIS A 74 -10.97 -2.21 -13.50
C HIS A 74 -10.17 -0.95 -13.83
N TYR A 75 -8.92 -0.92 -13.41
CA TYR A 75 -7.94 0.08 -13.80
C TYR A 75 -6.56 -0.56 -13.94
N GLN A 76 -5.67 0.14 -14.65
CA GLN A 76 -4.31 -0.33 -14.88
C GLN A 76 -3.40 0.00 -13.70
N LEU A 77 -2.68 -1.01 -13.22
CA LEU A 77 -1.63 -0.94 -12.21
C LEU A 77 -0.35 -1.53 -12.82
N GLY A 78 0.46 -0.67 -13.44
CA GLY A 78 1.61 -1.10 -14.23
C GLY A 78 1.18 -1.97 -15.41
N GLU A 79 1.60 -3.22 -15.44
CA GLU A 79 1.24 -4.21 -16.47
C GLU A 79 -0.02 -5.00 -16.11
N ARG A 80 -0.53 -4.86 -14.88
CA ARG A 80 -1.69 -5.60 -14.40
C ARG A 80 -2.98 -4.77 -14.47
N MET A 81 -4.11 -5.46 -14.58
CA MET A 81 -5.44 -4.88 -14.39
C MET A 81 -5.97 -5.31 -13.02
N THR A 82 -6.55 -4.37 -12.27
CA THR A 82 -7.12 -4.67 -10.94
C THR A 82 -8.34 -3.79 -10.67
N THR A 83 -9.24 -4.29 -9.83
CA THR A 83 -10.39 -3.57 -9.27
C THR A 83 -10.16 -3.16 -7.82
N LYS A 84 -9.12 -3.72 -7.19
CA LYS A 84 -8.78 -3.48 -5.78
C LYS A 84 -8.30 -2.05 -5.58
N ARG A 85 -8.67 -1.42 -4.48
CA ARG A 85 -8.28 -0.05 -4.09
C ARG A 85 -7.83 -0.08 -2.64
N LEU A 86 -6.95 0.83 -2.27
CA LEU A 86 -6.51 0.98 -0.89
C LEU A 86 -7.37 2.03 -0.20
N ASP A 87 -7.95 1.66 0.95
CA ASP A 87 -8.52 2.63 1.86
C ASP A 87 -7.37 3.19 2.69
N LEU A 88 -7.13 4.49 2.49
CA LEU A 88 -6.00 5.22 3.05
C LEU A 88 -6.48 6.21 4.10
N LYS A 89 -5.85 6.19 5.27
CA LYS A 89 -6.10 7.11 6.37
C LYS A 89 -5.04 8.21 6.39
N ILE A 90 -5.49 9.45 6.41
CA ILE A 90 -4.69 10.67 6.57
C ILE A 90 -5.36 11.52 7.64
N GLY A 91 -4.76 11.61 8.83
CA GLY A 91 -5.42 12.17 10.02
C GLY A 91 -6.66 11.35 10.37
N GLU A 92 -7.82 11.98 10.46
CA GLU A 92 -9.11 11.31 10.69
C GLU A 92 -9.81 10.88 9.39
N SER A 93 -9.39 11.43 8.24
CA SER A 93 -10.06 11.14 6.96
C SER A 93 -9.61 9.81 6.40
N THR A 94 -10.57 8.98 6.00
CA THR A 94 -10.32 7.74 5.25
C THR A 94 -10.93 7.85 3.87
N LYS A 95 -10.13 7.63 2.83
CA LYS A 95 -10.59 7.67 1.42
C LYS A 95 -9.99 6.51 0.61
N SER A 96 -10.73 6.09 -0.42
CA SER A 96 -10.35 4.94 -1.26
C SER A 96 -9.62 5.38 -2.54
N PHE A 97 -8.36 4.97 -2.68
CA PHE A 97 -7.49 5.35 -3.79
C PHE A 97 -7.14 4.17 -4.69
N GLN A 98 -6.98 4.44 -5.99
CA GLN A 98 -6.33 3.49 -6.89
C GLN A 98 -4.85 3.39 -6.55
N MET A 99 -4.31 2.18 -6.58
CA MET A 99 -2.89 1.93 -6.34
C MET A 99 -1.99 2.59 -7.40
N ALA A 100 -2.53 2.94 -8.56
CA ALA A 100 -1.80 3.63 -9.64
C ALA A 100 -1.21 4.99 -9.19
N PHE A 101 -1.86 5.66 -8.22
CA PHE A 101 -1.42 6.95 -7.66
C PHE A 101 -0.37 6.81 -6.55
N VAL A 102 -0.02 5.59 -6.15
CA VAL A 102 1.07 5.36 -5.20
C VAL A 102 2.40 5.66 -5.90
N SER A 103 3.29 6.35 -5.21
CA SER A 103 4.64 6.65 -5.68
C SER A 103 5.60 5.50 -5.40
N ASN A 104 6.58 5.33 -6.29
CA ASN A 104 7.73 4.45 -6.02
C ASN A 104 8.80 5.14 -5.19
N GLN A 105 8.83 6.47 -5.20
CA GLN A 105 9.82 7.29 -4.49
C GLN A 105 9.60 7.27 -2.98
N ASN A 106 10.67 7.51 -2.23
CA ASN A 106 10.64 7.65 -0.77
C ASN A 106 9.78 8.85 -0.36
N PHE A 107 9.40 8.88 0.92
CA PHE A 107 8.80 10.07 1.50
C PHE A 107 9.76 11.25 1.45
N GLU A 108 9.22 12.43 1.15
CA GLU A 108 9.98 13.67 1.28
C GLU A 108 9.80 14.25 2.68
N HIS A 109 10.81 14.95 3.19
CA HIS A 109 10.75 15.58 4.52
C HIS A 109 9.52 16.48 4.68
N SER A 110 9.19 17.26 3.64
CA SER A 110 8.00 18.13 3.64
C SER A 110 6.66 17.38 3.75
N GLU A 111 6.62 16.10 3.37
CA GLU A 111 5.43 15.24 3.46
C GLU A 111 5.31 14.64 4.87
N LEU A 112 6.44 14.25 5.45
CA LEU A 112 6.55 13.75 6.81
C LEU A 112 6.22 14.85 7.82
N ASP A 113 6.75 16.07 7.64
CA ASP A 113 6.42 17.23 8.46
C ASP A 113 4.91 17.50 8.49
N LYS A 114 4.24 17.38 7.33
CA LYS A 114 2.79 17.55 7.23
C LYS A 114 2.05 16.43 7.94
N TYR A 115 2.53 15.20 7.84
CA TYR A 115 1.97 14.06 8.56
C TYR A 115 2.06 14.27 10.08
N GLU A 116 3.23 14.63 10.60
CA GLU A 116 3.43 14.90 12.02
C GLU A 116 2.61 16.08 12.53
N ARG A 117 2.52 17.16 11.74
CA ARG A 117 1.64 18.31 12.06
C ARG A 117 0.19 17.86 12.18
N VAL A 118 -0.32 17.08 11.22
CA VAL A 118 -1.69 16.55 11.28
C VAL A 118 -1.91 15.69 12.53
N LEU A 119 -0.94 14.86 12.93
CA LEU A 119 -1.04 14.08 14.15
C LEU A 119 -1.10 14.97 15.40
N ARG A 120 -0.23 15.99 15.49
CA ARG A 120 -0.23 16.94 16.61
C ARG A 120 -1.51 17.76 16.68
N ASP A 121 -1.93 18.35 15.57
CA ASP A 121 -3.10 19.23 15.49
C ASP A 121 -4.39 18.50 15.87
N LEU A 122 -4.49 17.22 15.53
CA LEU A 122 -5.64 16.35 15.84
C LEU A 122 -5.46 15.55 17.14
N ASN A 123 -4.35 15.77 17.88
CA ASN A 123 -3.98 14.99 19.08
C ASN A 123 -4.04 13.46 18.87
N LEU A 124 -3.64 13.02 17.67
CA LEU A 124 -3.57 11.61 17.30
C LEU A 124 -2.18 11.05 17.60
N LYS A 125 -2.14 9.80 18.07
CA LYS A 125 -0.88 9.07 18.24
C LYS A 125 -0.48 8.42 16.91
N GLY A 126 0.77 8.63 16.51
CA GLY A 126 1.40 7.89 15.41
C GLY A 126 1.59 6.41 15.75
N LYS A 127 2.06 5.62 14.78
CA LYS A 127 2.50 4.24 15.07
C LYS A 127 3.73 4.29 15.97
N THR A 128 3.81 3.36 16.91
CA THR A 128 5.00 3.22 17.75
C THR A 128 6.10 2.46 17.02
N GLN A 129 7.35 2.64 17.43
CA GLN A 129 8.49 1.89 16.89
C GLN A 129 8.24 0.37 16.97
N ARG A 130 7.70 -0.11 18.08
CA ARG A 130 7.33 -1.52 18.25
C ARG A 130 6.36 -2.03 17.19
N CYS A 131 5.34 -1.23 16.86
CA CYS A 131 4.39 -1.59 15.80
C CYS A 131 5.07 -1.67 14.43
N ILE A 132 6.01 -0.75 14.14
CA ILE A 132 6.81 -0.79 12.91
C ILE A 132 7.63 -2.08 12.86
N ASP A 133 8.36 -2.40 13.92
CA ASP A 133 9.24 -3.57 13.96
C ASP A 133 8.48 -4.89 13.82
N GLN A 134 7.33 -5.00 14.49
CA GLN A 134 6.40 -6.12 14.29
C GLN A 134 5.95 -6.21 12.83
N LYS A 135 5.58 -5.08 12.23
CA LYS A 135 5.14 -5.07 10.83
C LYS A 135 6.27 -5.40 9.86
N VAL A 136 7.51 -4.97 10.14
CA VAL A 136 8.69 -5.36 9.34
C VAL A 136 8.92 -6.87 9.42
N MET A 137 8.77 -7.48 10.60
CA MET A 137 8.89 -8.93 10.76
C MET A 137 7.79 -9.68 9.98
N GLU A 138 6.56 -9.20 10.07
CA GLU A 138 5.44 -9.72 9.28
C GLU A 138 5.71 -9.62 7.77
N LEU A 139 6.16 -8.46 7.28
CA LEU A 139 6.49 -8.29 5.86
C LEU A 139 7.63 -9.21 5.38
N LYS A 140 8.53 -9.62 6.28
CA LYS A 140 9.60 -10.57 5.97
C LYS A 140 9.08 -12.00 5.90
N SER A 141 8.14 -12.41 6.76
CA SER A 141 7.61 -13.78 6.74
C SER A 141 6.86 -14.08 5.44
N TYR A 142 6.17 -13.09 4.87
CA TYR A 142 5.50 -13.25 3.56
C TYR A 142 6.45 -13.45 2.37
N LYS A 143 7.76 -13.22 2.51
CA LYS A 143 8.72 -13.61 1.46
C LYS A 143 8.91 -15.12 1.37
N GLN A 144 8.60 -15.84 2.45
CA GLN A 144 8.66 -17.30 2.56
C GLN A 144 7.25 -17.89 2.64
N TYR A 145 6.25 -17.19 2.09
CA TYR A 145 4.87 -17.64 2.13
C TYR A 145 4.72 -18.99 1.41
N GLU A 146 4.21 -19.99 2.13
CA GLU A 146 3.86 -21.29 1.59
C GLU A 146 2.41 -21.25 1.14
N TYR A 147 2.19 -21.46 -0.16
CA TYR A 147 0.85 -21.49 -0.75
C TYR A 147 0.17 -22.81 -0.44
N THR A 148 -1.12 -22.77 -0.11
CA THR A 148 -1.94 -24.00 -0.03
C THR A 148 -2.34 -24.47 -1.43
N ASP A 149 -2.69 -25.75 -1.58
CA ASP A 149 -3.13 -26.31 -2.87
C ASP A 149 -4.37 -25.57 -3.42
N GLU A 150 -5.28 -25.13 -2.54
CA GLU A 150 -6.44 -24.33 -2.92
C GLU A 150 -6.04 -22.94 -3.44
N GLU A 151 -5.04 -22.31 -2.84
CA GLU A 151 -4.54 -21.01 -3.27
C GLU A 151 -3.83 -21.10 -4.62
N VAL A 152 -3.00 -22.12 -4.82
CA VAL A 152 -2.36 -22.41 -6.11
C VAL A 152 -3.41 -22.60 -7.20
N THR A 153 -4.45 -23.40 -6.92
CA THR A 153 -5.53 -23.65 -7.87
C THR A 153 -6.25 -22.35 -8.25
N ARG A 154 -6.61 -21.51 -7.27
CA ARG A 154 -7.25 -20.21 -7.51
C ARG A 154 -6.37 -19.26 -8.32
N LEU A 155 -5.08 -19.18 -8.01
CA LEU A 155 -4.13 -18.33 -8.73
C LEU A 155 -4.03 -18.72 -10.22
N VAL A 156 -3.99 -20.02 -10.52
CA VAL A 156 -3.96 -20.52 -11.90
C VAL A 156 -5.26 -20.19 -12.64
N GLU A 157 -6.42 -20.34 -11.99
CA GLU A 157 -7.72 -19.97 -12.58
C GLU A 157 -7.81 -18.48 -12.88
N ASP A 158 -7.40 -17.63 -11.95
CA ASP A 158 -7.44 -16.18 -12.11
C ASP A 158 -6.45 -15.70 -13.17
N GLN A 159 -5.28 -16.33 -13.28
CA GLN A 159 -4.34 -16.07 -14.36
C GLN A 159 -4.93 -16.44 -15.73
N LYS A 160 -5.58 -17.61 -15.85
CA LYS A 160 -6.27 -18.02 -17.09
C LYS A 160 -7.36 -17.03 -17.48
N LYS A 161 -8.21 -16.60 -16.53
CA LYS A 161 -9.26 -15.59 -16.77
C LYS A 161 -8.67 -14.26 -17.25
N SER A 162 -7.59 -13.79 -16.60
CA SER A 162 -6.92 -12.54 -16.98
C SER A 162 -6.35 -12.59 -18.41
N LEU A 163 -5.74 -13.70 -18.80
CA LEU A 163 -5.22 -13.91 -20.17
C LEU A 163 -6.33 -13.93 -21.23
N VAL A 164 -7.49 -14.52 -20.93
CA VAL A 164 -8.64 -14.54 -21.84
C VAL A 164 -9.18 -13.12 -22.04
N VAL A 165 -9.28 -12.32 -20.97
CA VAL A 165 -9.70 -10.91 -21.06
C VAL A 165 -8.71 -10.07 -21.90
N GLN A 166 -7.40 -10.29 -21.74
CA GLN A 166 -6.38 -9.62 -22.56
C GLN A 166 -6.50 -9.97 -24.06
N ARG A 167 -6.74 -11.24 -24.39
CA ARG A 167 -6.95 -11.68 -25.78
C ARG A 167 -8.23 -11.06 -26.39
N GLY A 168 -9.30 -10.97 -25.62
CA GLY A 168 -10.56 -10.33 -26.05
C GLY A 168 -10.41 -8.83 -26.31
N SER A 169 -9.63 -8.12 -25.49
CA SER A 169 -9.38 -6.67 -25.65
C SER A 169 -8.47 -6.33 -26.84
N LEU A 170 -7.51 -7.20 -27.16
CA LEU A 170 -6.63 -7.03 -28.34
C LEU A 170 -7.39 -7.27 -29.65
N ALA A 171 -8.41 -8.13 -29.66
CA ALA A 171 -9.22 -8.41 -30.85
C ALA A 171 -10.06 -7.21 -31.30
N THR A 172 -10.48 -6.32 -30.38
CA THR A 172 -11.32 -5.15 -30.72
C THR A 172 -10.53 -3.97 -31.32
N ARG A 173 -9.20 -3.98 -31.29
CA ARG A 173 -8.36 -2.87 -31.80
C ARG A 173 -7.95 -2.99 -33.27
N ARG A 174 -8.40 -4.04 -34.00
CA ARG A 174 -7.95 -4.31 -35.37
C ARG A 174 -8.96 -3.99 -36.49
N ILE A 175 -10.08 -3.33 -36.18
CA ILE A 175 -11.05 -2.88 -37.20
C ILE A 175 -11.23 -1.38 -37.12
N ARG A 176 -10.40 -0.66 -37.86
CA ARG A 176 -10.75 0.60 -38.50
C ARG A 176 -9.91 0.68 -39.77
N MET A 177 -10.54 0.26 -40.87
CA MET A 177 -10.12 0.62 -42.23
C MET A 177 -10.35 2.11 -42.45
#